data_AF-A0A5N4AWN0-F1
#
_entry.id   AF-A0A5N4AWN0-F1
#
_cell.length_a   1.000
_cell.length_b   1.000
_cell.length_c   1.000
_cell.angle_alpha   90.00
_cell.angle_beta   90.00
_cell.angle_gamma   90.00
#
_symmetry.space_group_name_H-M   'P 1'
#
loop_
_entity.id
_entity.type
_entity.pdbx_description
1 polymer ?
#
loop_
_entity_poly.entity_id
_entity_poly.type
_entity_poly.pdbx_seq_one_letter_code
_entity_poly.pdbx_strand_id
1 'polypeptide(L)'
;MQSEPKRLKHSNPDEHMLYQLDCSQCEIRASNEQHKECRQIMSEVSQFWRTTFKNHPDLNSLLEGSDQDCFNFLTEIDVEYFKGERSRYQLKFHFRPNPYFENDVLVKEISGSGDATESSSIPIKWKKGVT
;
A
#
# COMPACT_ATOMS: atom_id res chain seq x y z
N MET A 1 -3.84 -26.90 21.09
CA MET A 1 -2.93 -26.06 21.91
C MET A 1 -2.42 -24.99 20.99
N GLN A 2 -2.95 -23.77 21.10
CA GLN A 2 -2.52 -22.64 20.25
C GLN A 2 -1.11 -22.23 20.67
N SER A 3 -0.16 -22.31 19.75
CA SER A 3 1.22 -21.89 19.95
C SER A 3 1.30 -20.36 19.89
N GLU A 4 1.68 -19.72 21.00
CA GLU A 4 1.96 -18.29 21.04
C GLU A 4 3.14 -17.91 20.11
N PRO A 5 3.10 -16.71 19.49
CA PRO A 5 4.21 -16.23 18.69
C PRO A 5 5.39 -15.87 19.61
N LYS A 6 6.56 -16.47 19.35
CA LYS A 6 7.80 -16.18 20.07
C LYS A 6 8.18 -14.71 19.83
N ARG A 7 7.96 -13.85 20.83
CA ARG A 7 8.48 -12.48 20.88
C ARG A 7 10.01 -12.55 20.84
N LEU A 8 10.63 -12.19 19.70
CA LEU A 8 12.08 -12.06 19.59
C LEU A 8 12.55 -11.04 20.64
N LYS A 9 13.32 -11.51 21.62
CA LYS A 9 13.98 -10.63 22.59
C LYS A 9 15.24 -10.10 21.93
N HIS A 10 15.18 -8.88 21.39
CA HIS A 10 16.35 -8.14 20.94
C HIS A 10 17.26 -7.94 22.16
N SER A 11 18.29 -8.77 22.25
CA SER A 11 19.16 -8.91 23.43
C SER A 11 20.34 -7.93 23.37
N ASN A 12 20.59 -7.35 22.20
CA ASN A 12 21.64 -6.37 21.98
C ASN A 12 21.05 -4.94 22.06
N PRO A 13 21.50 -4.09 23.00
CA PRO A 13 21.00 -2.72 23.14
C PRO A 13 21.22 -1.87 21.88
N ASP A 14 22.28 -2.14 21.10
CA ASP A 14 22.53 -1.41 19.85
C ASP A 14 21.54 -1.80 18.74
N GLU A 15 21.16 -3.08 18.64
CA GLU A 15 20.12 -3.53 17.72
C GLU A 15 18.75 -3.01 18.11
N HIS A 16 18.46 -2.91 19.41
CA HIS A 16 17.20 -2.35 19.89
C HIS A 16 17.11 -0.84 19.62
N MET A 17 18.20 -0.10 19.80
CA MET A 17 18.31 1.32 19.43
C MET A 17 18.15 1.54 17.93
N LEU A 18 18.83 0.72 17.11
CA LEU A 18 18.64 0.72 15.66
C LEU A 18 17.17 0.43 15.35
N TYR A 19 16.57 -0.62 15.93
CA TYR A 19 15.19 -1.03 15.74
C TYR A 19 14.19 0.11 15.99
N GLN A 20 14.39 0.85 17.09
CA GLN A 20 13.60 2.03 17.43
C GLN A 20 13.77 3.18 16.44
N LEU A 21 14.99 3.40 15.92
CA LEU A 21 15.26 4.46 14.95
C LEU A 21 14.50 4.27 13.62
N ASP A 22 14.62 3.11 12.96
CA ASP A 22 13.90 2.94 11.67
C ASP A 22 12.39 2.71 11.86
N CYS A 23 11.90 2.25 13.02
CA CYS A 23 10.45 2.29 13.32
C CYS A 23 9.94 3.73 13.35
N SER A 24 10.69 4.61 14.02
CA SER A 24 10.40 6.05 14.04
C SER A 24 10.49 6.64 12.63
N GLN A 25 11.39 6.15 11.77
CA GLN A 25 11.51 6.64 10.39
C GLN A 25 10.31 6.27 9.51
N CYS A 26 9.74 5.07 9.63
CA CYS A 26 8.49 4.69 8.96
C CYS A 26 7.32 5.57 9.42
N GLU A 27 7.21 5.84 10.72
CA GLU A 27 6.19 6.73 11.29
C GLU A 27 6.35 8.18 10.80
N ILE A 28 7.58 8.69 10.75
CA ILE A 28 7.89 10.04 10.23
C ILE A 28 7.53 10.14 8.75
N ARG A 29 7.84 9.12 7.94
CA ARG A 29 7.45 9.09 6.51
C ARG A 29 5.92 9.09 6.36
N ALA A 30 5.19 8.31 7.14
CA ALA A 30 3.72 8.31 7.10
C ALA A 30 3.12 9.66 7.51
N SER A 31 3.71 10.32 8.51
CA SER A 31 3.20 11.55 9.12
C SER A 31 3.79 12.85 8.52
N ASN A 32 4.65 12.78 7.50
CA ASN A 32 5.30 13.95 6.91
C ASN A 32 4.26 14.86 6.26
N GLU A 33 4.24 16.14 6.64
CA GLU A 33 3.34 17.18 6.10
C GLU A 33 3.50 17.33 4.58
N GLN A 34 4.70 17.11 4.04
CA GLN A 34 4.96 17.11 2.60
C GLN A 34 4.13 16.05 1.87
N HIS A 35 3.90 14.87 2.48
CA HIS A 35 3.04 13.86 1.86
C HIS A 35 1.58 14.29 1.83
N LYS A 36 1.10 15.05 2.82
CA LYS A 36 -0.28 15.57 2.82
C LYS A 36 -0.48 16.60 1.72
N GLU A 37 0.44 17.54 1.60
CA GLU A 37 0.39 18.59 0.56
C GLU A 37 0.48 17.98 -0.85
N CYS A 38 1.40 17.02 -1.05
CA CYS A 38 1.48 16.27 -2.31
C CYS A 38 0.17 15.54 -2.64
N ARG A 39 -0.46 14.87 -1.67
CA ARG A 39 -1.76 14.20 -1.89
C ARG A 39 -2.85 15.17 -2.31
N GLN A 40 -2.92 16.33 -1.66
CA GLN A 40 -3.88 17.37 -2.04
C GLN A 40 -3.67 17.82 -3.49
N ILE A 41 -2.43 18.15 -3.88
CA ILE A 41 -2.10 18.54 -5.26
C ILE A 41 -2.44 17.41 -6.25
N MET A 42 -2.11 16.17 -5.92
CA MET A 42 -2.39 15.00 -6.77
C MET A 42 -3.88 14.76 -6.95
N SER A 43 -4.70 15.06 -5.94
CA SER A 43 -6.16 14.95 -6.03
C SER A 43 -6.79 15.96 -7.01
N GLU A 44 -6.12 17.09 -7.26
CA GLU A 44 -6.56 18.12 -8.22
C GLU A 44 -6.22 17.74 -9.67
N VAL A 45 -5.21 16.88 -9.87
CA VAL A 45 -4.77 16.46 -11.20
C VAL A 45 -5.60 15.25 -11.66
N SER A 46 -6.49 15.48 -12.62
CA SER A 46 -7.28 14.42 -13.24
C SER A 46 -6.41 13.32 -13.81
N GLN A 47 -6.76 12.06 -13.49
CA GLN A 47 -6.08 10.84 -13.99
C GLN A 47 -4.57 10.79 -13.68
N PHE A 48 -4.14 11.46 -12.61
CA PHE A 48 -2.73 11.48 -12.18
C PHE A 48 -2.15 10.06 -12.11
N TRP A 49 -2.78 9.17 -11.33
CA TRP A 49 -2.26 7.81 -11.11
C TRP A 49 -2.21 6.95 -12.36
N ARG A 50 -3.26 6.99 -13.21
CA ARG A 50 -3.24 6.32 -14.51
C ARG A 50 -2.06 6.79 -15.36
N THR A 51 -1.86 8.10 -15.42
CA THR A 51 -0.79 8.72 -16.22
C THR A 51 0.59 8.34 -15.67
N THR A 52 0.76 8.36 -14.35
CA THR A 52 2.01 7.97 -13.68
C THR A 52 2.37 6.52 -13.97
N PHE A 53 1.43 5.58 -13.82
CA PHE A 53 1.70 4.16 -14.08
C PHE A 53 1.99 3.89 -15.56
N LYS A 54 1.25 4.53 -16.48
CA LYS A 54 1.48 4.39 -17.93
C LYS A 54 2.86 4.89 -18.36
N ASN A 55 3.38 5.93 -17.71
CA ASN A 55 4.68 6.51 -18.04
C ASN A 55 5.85 5.83 -17.32
N HIS A 56 5.58 4.95 -16.36
CA HIS A 56 6.64 4.21 -15.65
C HIS A 56 7.03 2.95 -16.43
N PRO A 57 8.31 2.77 -16.81
CA PRO A 57 8.76 1.67 -17.68
C PRO A 57 8.30 0.29 -17.23
N ASP A 58 8.41 0.00 -15.93
CA ASP A 58 8.08 -1.32 -15.37
C ASP A 58 6.60 -1.51 -15.03
N LEU A 59 5.84 -0.42 -14.82
CA LEU A 59 4.44 -0.52 -14.37
C LEU A 59 3.44 -0.39 -15.52
N ASN A 60 3.88 0.14 -16.66
CA ASN A 60 3.02 0.29 -17.83
C ASN A 60 2.47 -1.06 -18.33
N SER A 61 3.24 -2.15 -18.19
CA SER A 61 2.80 -3.51 -18.53
C SER A 61 1.71 -4.06 -17.62
N LEU A 62 1.48 -3.46 -16.44
CA LEU A 62 0.39 -3.84 -15.54
C LEU A 62 -0.95 -3.25 -15.99
N LEU A 63 -0.95 -2.33 -16.95
CA LEU A 63 -2.11 -1.59 -17.41
C LEU A 63 -2.49 -2.01 -18.83
N GLU A 64 -3.15 -3.16 -18.97
CA GLU A 64 -3.63 -3.67 -20.25
C GLU A 64 -5.15 -3.85 -20.27
N GLY A 65 -5.77 -3.65 -21.45
CA GLY A 65 -7.20 -3.88 -21.64
C GLY A 65 -8.10 -3.13 -20.64
N SER A 66 -8.97 -3.87 -19.97
CA SER A 66 -9.94 -3.36 -18.99
C SER A 66 -9.29 -2.71 -17.76
N ASP A 67 -8.03 -3.04 -17.45
CA ASP A 67 -7.34 -2.49 -16.29
C ASP A 67 -7.04 -1.01 -16.49
N GLN A 68 -6.74 -0.58 -17.73
CA GLN A 68 -6.57 0.84 -18.03
C GLN A 68 -7.80 1.67 -17.70
N ASP A 69 -8.98 1.14 -18.02
CA ASP A 69 -10.24 1.84 -17.80
C ASP A 69 -10.64 1.83 -16.33
N CYS A 70 -10.32 0.75 -15.60
CA CYS A 70 -10.46 0.69 -14.15
C CYS A 70 -9.60 1.75 -13.45
N PHE A 71 -8.36 1.96 -13.90
CA PHE A 71 -7.46 2.97 -13.34
C PHE A 71 -7.92 4.42 -13.55
N ASN A 72 -8.92 4.69 -14.41
CA ASN A 72 -9.57 6.01 -14.46
C ASN A 72 -10.34 6.36 -13.18
N PHE A 73 -10.74 5.35 -12.43
CA PHE A 73 -11.49 5.50 -11.20
C PHE A 73 -10.58 5.57 -9.97
N LEU A 74 -9.29 5.24 -10.10
CA LEU A 74 -8.30 5.36 -9.04
C LEU A 74 -8.02 6.84 -8.73
N THR A 75 -8.32 7.25 -7.50
CA THR A 75 -8.14 8.63 -7.04
C THR A 75 -6.91 8.81 -6.20
N GLU A 76 -6.53 7.80 -5.43
CA GLU A 76 -5.46 7.91 -4.45
C GLU A 76 -4.78 6.57 -4.22
N ILE A 77 -3.47 6.61 -4.00
CA ILE A 77 -2.69 5.48 -3.49
C ILE A 77 -2.02 5.95 -2.20
N ASP A 78 -2.33 5.26 -1.11
CA ASP A 78 -1.75 5.50 0.20
C ASP A 78 -0.90 4.32 0.65
N VAL A 79 0.15 4.64 1.40
CA VAL A 79 0.99 3.66 2.08
C VAL A 79 0.85 3.86 3.57
N GLU A 80 0.29 2.87 4.27
CA GLU A 80 0.22 2.86 5.72
C GLU A 80 1.22 1.88 6.29
N TYR A 81 2.07 2.37 7.18
CA TYR A 81 3.07 1.58 7.90
C TYR A 81 2.52 1.15 9.25
N PHE A 82 2.79 -0.09 9.65
CA PHE A 82 2.33 -0.62 10.93
C PHE A 82 3.30 -0.25 12.05
N LYS A 83 2.76 0.30 13.14
CA LYS A 83 3.56 0.75 14.28
C LYS A 83 4.30 -0.42 14.93
N GLY A 84 5.62 -0.31 15.04
CA GLY A 84 6.44 -1.37 15.63
C GLY A 84 6.73 -2.56 14.72
N GLU A 85 6.27 -2.55 13.45
CA GLU A 85 6.48 -3.61 12.47
C GLU A 85 7.09 -3.03 11.18
N ARG A 86 8.42 -2.85 11.17
CA ARG A 86 9.18 -2.14 10.13
C ARG A 86 8.94 -2.62 8.70
N SER A 87 8.83 -3.94 8.54
CA SER A 87 8.74 -4.58 7.23
C SER A 87 7.31 -4.84 6.82
N ARG A 88 6.33 -4.33 7.58
CA ARG A 88 4.91 -4.50 7.30
C ARG A 88 4.29 -3.16 6.93
N TYR A 89 3.69 -3.12 5.76
CA TYR A 89 2.94 -1.97 5.27
C TYR A 89 1.78 -2.44 4.42
N GLN A 90 0.80 -1.57 4.25
CA GLN A 90 -0.31 -1.80 3.33
C GLN A 90 -0.37 -0.70 2.29
N LEU A 91 -0.58 -1.12 1.04
CA LEU A 91 -0.95 -0.26 -0.06
C LEU A 91 -2.47 -0.18 -0.09
N LYS A 92 -3.01 1.03 -0.05
CA LYS A 92 -4.44 1.32 -0.19
C LYS A 92 -4.68 2.03 -1.50
N PHE A 93 -5.49 1.43 -2.35
CA PHE A 93 -5.89 1.97 -3.64
C PHE A 93 -7.33 2.45 -3.52
N HIS A 94 -7.55 3.75 -3.55
CA HIS A 94 -8.87 4.37 -3.38
C HIS A 94 -9.51 4.59 -4.75
N PHE A 95 -10.73 4.09 -4.91
CA PHE A 95 -11.49 4.20 -6.14
C PHE A 95 -12.77 4.98 -5.93
N ARG A 96 -13.14 5.76 -6.94
CA ARG A 96 -14.53 6.23 -7.09
C ARG A 96 -15.45 5.08 -7.50
N PRO A 97 -16.78 5.24 -7.33
CA PRO A 97 -17.74 4.30 -7.87
C PRO A 97 -17.45 3.99 -9.34
N ASN A 98 -17.30 2.70 -9.67
CA ASN A 98 -16.86 2.23 -10.97
C ASN A 98 -17.68 0.99 -11.40
N PRO A 99 -17.67 0.59 -12.68
CA PRO A 99 -18.49 -0.51 -13.16
C PRO A 99 -17.93 -1.91 -12.85
N TYR A 100 -16.72 -2.03 -12.29
CA TYR A 100 -15.99 -3.29 -12.17
C TYR A 100 -16.22 -3.99 -10.82
N PHE A 101 -16.11 -3.24 -9.72
CA PHE A 101 -16.24 -3.79 -8.36
C PHE A 101 -16.94 -2.81 -7.41
N GLU A 102 -17.36 -3.33 -6.26
CA GLU A 102 -18.03 -2.55 -5.20
C GLU A 102 -17.08 -1.96 -4.17
N ASN A 103 -15.82 -2.39 -4.13
CA ASN A 103 -14.83 -1.87 -3.18
C ASN A 103 -14.53 -0.39 -3.44
N ASP A 104 -14.68 0.45 -2.43
CA ASP A 104 -14.17 1.83 -2.47
C ASP A 104 -12.65 1.88 -2.28
N VAL A 105 -12.10 0.90 -1.56
CA VAL A 105 -10.66 0.78 -1.30
C VAL A 105 -10.23 -0.67 -1.49
N LEU A 106 -9.20 -0.89 -2.30
CA LEU A 106 -8.47 -2.16 -2.35
C LEU A 106 -7.23 -2.06 -1.47
N VAL A 107 -7.01 -3.07 -0.65
CA VAL A 107 -5.89 -3.11 0.30
C VAL A 107 -5.03 -4.32 0.00
N LYS A 108 -3.74 -4.05 -0.23
CA LYS A 108 -2.70 -5.07 -0.33
C LYS A 108 -1.72 -4.89 0.80
N GLU A 109 -1.68 -5.86 1.70
CA GLU A 109 -0.73 -5.91 2.79
C GLU A 109 0.52 -6.68 2.34
N ILE A 110 1.68 -6.15 2.73
CA ILE A 110 2.99 -6.72 2.45
C ILE A 110 3.75 -6.74 3.77
N SER A 111 4.25 -7.91 4.16
CA SER A 111 5.09 -8.10 5.34
C SER A 111 6.36 -8.84 4.99
N GLY A 112 7.51 -8.27 5.30
CA GLY A 112 8.81 -8.93 5.20
C GLY A 112 9.30 -9.46 6.55
N SER A 113 9.88 -10.65 6.58
CA SER A 113 10.67 -11.12 7.74
C SER A 113 11.95 -11.78 7.26
N GLY A 114 13.09 -11.12 7.46
CA GLY A 114 14.37 -11.57 6.88
C GLY A 114 14.31 -11.55 5.35
N ASP A 115 14.61 -12.68 4.72
CA ASP A 115 14.59 -12.83 3.25
C ASP A 115 13.21 -13.21 2.69
N ALA A 116 12.22 -13.49 3.54
CA ALA A 116 10.88 -13.87 3.12
C ALA A 116 9.94 -12.66 3.04
N THR A 117 9.20 -12.54 1.94
CA THR A 117 8.12 -11.57 1.78
C THR A 117 6.78 -12.31 1.69
N GLU A 118 5.88 -11.98 2.60
CA GLU A 118 4.49 -12.43 2.58
C GLU A 118 3.58 -11.31 2.10
N SER A 119 2.49 -11.65 1.42
CA SER A 119 1.50 -10.67 0.99
C SER A 119 0.10 -11.23 1.11
N SER A 120 -0.82 -10.37 1.54
CA SER A 120 -2.25 -10.67 1.57
C SER A 120 -3.04 -9.52 0.95
N SER A 121 -4.27 -9.78 0.53
CA SER A 121 -5.13 -8.77 -0.07
C SER A 121 -6.58 -9.03 0.30
N ILE A 122 -7.37 -7.97 0.39
CA ILE A 122 -8.81 -8.12 0.60
C ILE A 122 -9.46 -8.75 -0.64
N PRO A 123 -10.54 -9.56 -0.46
CA PRO A 123 -11.31 -10.05 -1.59
C PRO A 123 -11.93 -8.91 -2.39
N ILE A 124 -11.79 -8.96 -3.72
CA ILE A 124 -12.45 -8.03 -4.63
C ILE A 124 -13.90 -8.47 -4.81
N LYS A 125 -14.84 -7.54 -4.56
CA LYS A 125 -16.27 -7.72 -4.74
C LYS A 125 -16.65 -7.32 -6.16
N TRP A 126 -16.40 -8.22 -7.11
CA TRP A 126 -16.70 -8.00 -8.52
C TRP A 126 -18.20 -7.80 -8.76
N LYS A 127 -18.54 -6.86 -9.64
CA LYS A 127 -19.92 -6.66 -10.09
C LYS A 127 -20.32 -7.74 -11.09
N LYS A 128 -21.62 -8.02 -11.16
CA LYS A 128 -22.17 -9.05 -12.06
C LYS A 128 -21.79 -8.78 -13.53
N GLY A 129 -21.30 -9.80 -14.23
CA GLY A 129 -20.95 -9.73 -15.65
C GLY A 129 -19.54 -9.22 -15.95
N VAL A 130 -18.72 -9.00 -14.91
CA VAL A 130 -17.31 -8.61 -15.04
C VAL A 130 -16.36 -9.81 -14.91
N THR A 131 -16.84 -10.90 -14.28
CA THR A 131 -16.15 -12.19 -14.12
C THR A 131 -16.87 -13.30 -14.86
#